data_AF-A0A2A5B0H0-F1
#
_entry.id   AF-A0A2A5B0H0-F1
#
_cell.length_a   1.000
_cell.length_b   1.000
_cell.length_c   1.000
_cell.angle_alpha   90.00
_cell.angle_beta   90.00
_cell.angle_gamma   90.00
#
_symmetry.space_group_name_H-M   'P 1'
#
loop_
_entity.id
_entity.type
_entity.pdbx_description
1 polymer ?
#
loop_
_entity_poly.entity_id
_entity_poly.type
_entity_poly.pdbx_seq_one_letter_code
_entity_poly.pdbx_strand_id
1 'polypeptide(L)'
;MIAQTYKKMAGTSAVFLSASFNKASPVERDGLVWTAQELQLEKLAVEYQEKAPMQNALALEGLEEYDMPHNGDIRKVESINAEFVYFELLHAWIQIAR
;
A
#
# COMPACT_ATOMS: atom_id res chain seq x y z
N MET A 1 2.35 13.11 -0.29
CA MET A 1 1.86 13.20 1.11
C MET A 1 1.21 11.87 1.49
N ILE A 2 1.36 11.44 2.74
CA ILE A 2 0.77 10.21 3.29
C ILE A 2 -0.64 10.54 3.82
N ALA A 3 -1.60 9.62 3.68
CA ALA A 3 -2.95 9.82 4.17
C ALA A 3 -2.99 9.79 5.70
N GLN A 4 -3.98 10.43 6.32
CA GLN A 4 -4.11 10.42 7.78
C GLN A 4 -4.66 9.09 8.30
N THR A 5 -5.47 8.41 7.47
CA THR A 5 -6.09 7.13 7.78
C THR A 5 -6.11 6.20 6.57
N TYR A 6 -6.13 4.90 6.85
CA TYR A 6 -5.94 3.81 5.91
C TYR A 6 -6.96 2.70 6.15
N LYS A 7 -7.33 2.01 5.08
CA LYS A 7 -8.16 0.80 5.07
C LYS A 7 -7.37 -0.30 4.40
N LYS A 8 -7.51 -1.51 4.92
CA LYS A 8 -6.89 -2.67 4.29
C LYS A 8 -7.72 -3.14 3.09
N MET A 9 -7.05 -3.53 2.01
CA MET A 9 -7.71 -4.06 0.81
C MET A 9 -8.21 -5.49 1.06
N ALA A 10 -9.44 -5.77 0.63
CA ALA A 10 -10.08 -7.07 0.79
C ALA A 10 -9.31 -8.15 0.02
N GLY A 11 -9.17 -9.32 0.66
CA GLY A 11 -8.47 -10.45 0.05
C GLY A 11 -6.97 -10.25 -0.05
N THR A 12 -6.42 -9.23 0.62
CA THR A 12 -4.97 -9.07 0.79
C THR A 12 -4.62 -9.08 2.26
N SER A 13 -3.45 -9.59 2.63
CA SER A 13 -3.00 -9.56 4.04
C SER A 13 -2.31 -8.25 4.39
N ALA A 14 -1.75 -7.55 3.40
CA ALA A 14 -0.79 -6.48 3.64
C ALA A 14 -0.84 -5.32 2.64
N VAL A 15 -2.01 -4.99 2.06
CA VAL A 15 -2.15 -3.79 1.20
C VAL A 15 -3.10 -2.79 1.84
N PHE A 16 -2.61 -1.58 2.10
CA PHE A 16 -3.33 -0.49 2.77
C PHE A 16 -3.58 0.66 1.80
N LEU A 17 -4.85 1.00 1.63
CA LEU A 17 -5.33 2.09 0.81
C LEU A 17 -5.72 3.26 1.70
N SER A 18 -5.49 4.49 1.24
CA SER A 18 -6.00 5.70 1.90
C SER A 18 -7.51 5.60 2.12
N ALA A 19 -7.97 5.91 3.32
CA ALA A 19 -9.40 5.95 3.62
C ALA A 19 -10.14 7.03 2.80
N SER A 20 -9.42 8.03 2.30
CA SER A 20 -9.92 9.08 1.40
C SER A 20 -9.99 8.67 -0.07
N PHE A 21 -9.56 7.44 -0.42
CA PHE A 21 -9.67 6.95 -1.78
C PHE A 21 -11.14 6.86 -2.20
N ASN A 22 -11.50 7.67 -3.20
CA ASN A 22 -12.90 7.95 -3.57
C ASN A 22 -13.41 7.10 -4.74
N LYS A 23 -12.59 6.21 -5.30
CA LYS A 23 -13.00 5.28 -6.35
C LYS A 23 -13.37 3.92 -5.74
N ALA A 24 -14.21 3.18 -6.47
CA ALA A 24 -14.52 1.81 -6.11
C ALA A 24 -13.22 0.99 -5.99
N SER A 25 -13.00 0.41 -4.82
CA SER A 25 -11.89 -0.47 -4.53
C SER A 25 -12.37 -1.59 -3.62
N PRO A 26 -11.85 -2.82 -3.77
CA PRO A 26 -12.17 -3.91 -2.87
C PRO A 26 -11.43 -3.66 -1.55
N VAL A 27 -12.07 -2.97 -0.61
CA VAL A 27 -11.60 -2.80 0.78
C VAL A 27 -12.28 -3.82 1.68
N GLU A 28 -11.60 -4.25 2.75
CA GLU A 28 -12.17 -5.19 3.72
C GLU A 28 -13.54 -4.68 4.23
N ARG A 29 -14.51 -5.59 4.33
CA ARG A 29 -15.90 -5.25 4.68
C ARG A 29 -16.09 -4.94 6.16
N ASP A 30 -15.10 -5.28 6.99
CA ASP A 30 -15.18 -5.14 8.45
C ASP A 30 -15.03 -3.69 8.92
N GLY A 31 -14.75 -2.76 8.01
CA GLY A 31 -14.73 -1.32 8.31
C GLY A 31 -13.57 -0.88 9.20
N LEU A 32 -12.54 -1.73 9.35
CA LEU A 32 -11.34 -1.39 10.10
C LEU A 32 -10.57 -0.27 9.40
N VAL A 33 -10.17 0.72 10.20
CA VAL A 33 -9.43 1.90 9.77
C VAL A 33 -8.23 2.05 10.69
N TRP A 34 -7.05 2.25 10.11
CA TRP A 34 -5.82 2.51 10.84
C TRP A 34 -5.34 3.93 10.56
N THR A 35 -4.84 4.60 11.58
CA THR A 35 -4.16 5.88 11.45
C THR A 35 -2.74 5.68 10.92
N ALA A 36 -2.16 6.73 10.33
CA ALA A 36 -0.75 6.72 9.94
C ALA A 36 0.20 6.41 11.13
N GLN A 37 -0.20 6.80 12.35
CA GLN A 37 0.56 6.58 13.58
C GLN A 37 0.49 5.11 14.04
N GLU A 38 -0.68 4.48 13.96
CA GLU A 38 -0.81 3.03 14.25
C GLU A 38 -0.01 2.19 13.26
N LEU A 39 0.07 2.65 12.01
CA LEU A 39 0.93 2.06 10.99
C LEU A 39 2.40 2.54 11.07
N GLN A 40 2.76 3.40 12.03
CA GLN A 40 4.13 3.91 12.23
C GLN A 40 4.78 4.48 10.95
N LEU A 41 3.98 5.14 10.10
CA LEU A 41 4.42 5.60 8.79
C LEU A 41 5.46 6.73 8.86
N GLU A 42 5.68 7.34 10.03
CA GLU A 42 6.80 8.24 10.28
C GLU A 42 8.17 7.56 10.15
N LYS A 43 8.23 6.22 10.22
CA LYS A 43 9.45 5.42 10.02
C LYS A 43 9.63 4.94 8.58
N LEU A 44 8.68 5.24 7.69
CA LEU A 44 8.78 4.88 6.29
C LEU A 44 10.00 5.56 5.67
N ALA A 45 10.76 4.83 4.85
CA ALA A 45 11.98 5.34 4.22
C ALA A 45 11.70 6.62 3.42
N VAL A 46 12.67 7.53 3.44
CA VAL A 46 12.64 8.79 2.66
C VAL A 46 13.17 8.56 1.24
N GLU A 47 14.00 7.53 1.05
CA GLU A 47 14.53 7.14 -0.24
C GLU A 47 13.55 6.19 -0.93
N TYR A 48 12.90 6.70 -1.97
CA TYR A 48 11.94 5.95 -2.75
C TYR A 48 12.56 5.43 -4.03
N GLN A 49 12.32 4.15 -4.35
CA GLN A 49 12.76 3.54 -5.61
C GLN A 49 11.56 3.15 -6.47
N GLU A 50 11.38 3.80 -7.61
CA GLU A 50 10.33 3.41 -8.55
C GLU A 50 10.64 2.05 -9.21
N LYS A 51 9.62 1.21 -9.27
CA LYS A 51 9.65 -0.12 -9.91
C LYS A 51 8.56 -0.20 -10.97
N ALA A 52 8.60 -1.28 -11.75
CA ALA A 52 7.60 -1.54 -12.78
C ALA A 52 6.17 -1.56 -12.17
N PRO A 53 5.17 -1.00 -12.88
CA PRO A 53 3.79 -0.96 -12.42
C PRO A 53 3.20 -2.38 -12.32
N MET A 54 2.18 -2.52 -11.49
CA MET A 54 1.41 -3.73 -11.28
C MET A 54 -0.01 -3.58 -11.79
N GLN A 55 -0.56 -4.67 -12.32
CA GLN A 55 -1.94 -4.68 -12.83
C GLN A 55 -2.98 -4.45 -11.73
N ASN A 56 -2.80 -5.08 -10.57
CA ASN A 56 -3.74 -5.01 -9.45
C ASN A 56 -3.02 -5.10 -8.09
N ALA A 57 -3.72 -4.75 -7.01
CA ALA A 57 -3.17 -4.73 -5.67
C ALA A 57 -2.85 -6.13 -5.12
N LEU A 58 -3.56 -7.17 -5.55
CA LEU A 58 -3.28 -8.56 -5.14
C LEU A 58 -1.89 -9.00 -5.65
N ALA A 59 -1.47 -8.51 -6.82
CA ALA A 59 -0.14 -8.78 -7.34
C ALA A 59 0.98 -8.22 -6.45
N LEU A 60 0.71 -7.19 -5.62
CA LEU A 60 1.70 -6.64 -4.69
C LEU A 60 1.98 -7.60 -3.52
N GLU A 61 0.96 -8.28 -2.99
CA GLU A 61 1.12 -9.23 -1.88
C GLU A 61 1.97 -10.44 -2.29
N GLY A 62 1.78 -10.95 -3.51
CA GLY A 62 2.51 -12.13 -3.97
C GLY A 62 4.01 -11.90 -4.23
N LEU A 63 4.50 -10.66 -4.23
CA LEU A 63 5.87 -10.35 -4.62
C LEU A 63 6.92 -10.95 -3.70
N GLU A 64 6.60 -11.14 -2.42
CA GLU A 64 7.53 -11.69 -1.43
C GLU A 64 8.06 -13.09 -1.82
N GLU A 65 7.33 -13.83 -2.66
CA GLU A 65 7.69 -15.17 -3.12
C GLU A 65 8.66 -15.19 -4.31
N TYR A 66 8.67 -14.15 -5.17
CA TYR A 66 9.38 -14.20 -6.46
C TYR A 66 10.13 -12.92 -6.87
N ASP A 67 9.82 -11.78 -6.27
CA ASP A 67 10.50 -10.49 -6.47
C ASP A 67 10.40 -9.70 -5.16
N MET A 68 11.16 -10.17 -4.15
CA MET A 68 11.08 -9.68 -2.78
C MET A 68 11.23 -8.15 -2.74
N PRO A 69 10.19 -7.42 -2.30
CA PRO A 69 10.24 -5.97 -2.26
C PRO A 69 11.14 -5.48 -1.12
N HIS A 70 11.75 -4.33 -1.33
CA HIS A 70 12.60 -3.67 -0.34
C HIS A 70 11.93 -2.40 0.18
N ASN A 71 12.28 -2.01 1.41
CA ASN A 71 11.71 -0.81 2.02
C ASN A 71 11.89 0.42 1.11
N GLY A 72 10.80 1.14 0.84
CA GLY A 72 10.82 2.31 -0.05
C GLY A 72 10.57 2.01 -1.53
N ASP A 73 10.42 0.75 -1.93
CA ASP A 73 10.02 0.40 -3.30
C ASP A 73 8.63 0.96 -3.62
N ILE A 74 8.50 1.72 -4.71
CA ILE A 74 7.24 2.28 -5.18
C ILE A 74 6.77 1.54 -6.41
N ARG A 75 5.49 1.13 -6.39
CA ARG A 75 4.80 0.56 -7.55
C ARG A 75 3.46 1.24 -7.75
N LYS A 76 3.18 1.60 -9.01
CA LYS A 76 1.84 2.01 -9.43
C LYS A 76 0.97 0.78 -9.64
N VAL A 77 -0.23 0.77 -9.08
CA VAL A 77 -1.27 -0.21 -9.37
C VAL A 77 -2.24 0.37 -10.38
N GLU A 78 -2.29 -0.22 -11.57
CA GLU A 78 -3.02 0.32 -12.72
C GLU A 78 -4.53 0.26 -12.55
N SER A 79 -5.08 -0.85 -12.03
CA SER A 79 -6.53 -1.05 -11.89
C SER A 79 -7.23 -0.01 -11.01
N ILE A 80 -6.51 0.58 -10.06
CA ILE A 80 -7.00 1.64 -9.16
C ILE A 80 -6.29 2.99 -9.37
N ASN A 81 -5.33 3.04 -10.30
CA ASN A 81 -4.47 4.19 -10.62
C ASN A 81 -3.96 4.89 -9.35
N ALA A 82 -3.31 4.12 -8.48
CA ALA A 82 -2.74 4.58 -7.23
C ALA A 82 -1.32 4.04 -7.06
N GLU A 83 -0.46 4.77 -6.35
CA GLU A 83 0.90 4.34 -6.04
C GLU A 83 0.97 3.79 -4.63
N PHE A 84 1.80 2.76 -4.47
CA PHE A 84 2.04 2.10 -3.21
C PHE A 84 3.53 2.03 -2.96
N VAL A 85 3.92 2.21 -1.71
CA VAL A 85 5.28 2.02 -1.23
C VAL A 85 5.33 0.78 -0.33
N TYR A 86 6.34 -0.06 -0.51
CA TYR A 86 6.58 -1.17 0.41
C TYR A 86 7.21 -0.65 1.70
N PHE A 87 6.62 -1.05 2.82
CA PHE A 87 7.09 -0.76 4.15
C PHE A 87 7.49 -2.04 4.86
N GLU A 88 8.81 -2.25 4.96
CA GLU A 88 9.39 -3.49 5.48
C GLU A 88 9.00 -3.76 6.95
N LEU A 89 8.85 -2.71 7.77
CA LEU A 89 8.48 -2.85 9.18
C LEU A 89 7.13 -3.54 9.39
N LEU A 90 6.19 -3.37 8.44
CA LEU A 90 4.88 -3.99 8.46
C LEU A 90 4.74 -5.12 7.43
N HIS A 91 5.78 -5.38 6.64
CA HIS A 91 5.71 -6.24 5.45
C HIS A 91 4.49 -5.90 4.57
N ALA A 92 4.27 -4.60 4.32
CA ALA A 92 3.02 -4.12 3.74
C ALA A 92 3.21 -3.03 2.69
N TRP A 93 2.29 -2.97 1.74
CA TRP A 93 2.19 -1.93 0.73
C TRP A 93 1.23 -0.84 1.17
N ILE A 94 1.73 0.39 1.27
CA ILE A 94 0.98 1.54 1.76
C ILE A 94 0.71 2.51 0.62
N GLN A 95 -0.54 2.92 0.43
CA GLN A 95 -0.85 3.93 -0.57
C GLN A 95 -0.21 5.28 -0.22
N ILE A 96 0.41 5.91 -1.22
CA ILE A 96 0.90 7.28 -1.16
C ILE A 96 0.12 8.16 -2.14
N ALA A 97 -0.07 9.45 -1.78
CA ALA A 97 -0.59 10.45 -2.71
C ALA A 97 0.57 11.26 -3.27
N ARG A 98 0.84 11.11 -4.57
CA ARG A 98 1.67 12.03 -5.36
C ARG A 98 0.79 12.92 -6.22
#